data_AF-A0A6G0XZD0-F1
#
_entry.id   AF-A0A6G0XZD0-F1
#
_cell.length_a   1.000
_cell.length_b   1.000
_cell.length_c   1.000
_cell.angle_alpha   90.00
_cell.angle_beta   90.00
_cell.angle_gamma   90.00
#
_symmetry.space_group_name_H-M   'P 1'
#
loop_
_entity.id
_entity.type
_entity.pdbx_description
1 polymer ?
#
loop_
_entity_poly.entity_id
_entity_poly.type
_entity_poly.pdbx_seq_one_letter_code
_entity_poly.pdbx_strand_id
1 'polypeptide(L)'
;SIPSAGIEIFGSQLHTHLTGTKIYTKHVRDGQELPELNRDNHYSTHFQEIRLLHKPVRVLPGDALITTCHYNTENRQNITLGGFSITDEMCVNYVYYYPKIELEVCKSSISDQNLKSYFKFLNEWERQRTSPEQAVSVNYNEPEWTPMRSQVLHQVYEQSTLSMQCNRSTGERFPGDWENRPSTKVLYTLPPPARSCSGVPPSL
;
A
#
# COMPACT_ATOMS: atom_id res chain seq x y z
N SER A 1 -21.76 -0.25 -0.22
CA SER A 1 -21.15 1.11 -0.27
C SER A 1 -20.97 1.62 1.15
N ILE A 2 -20.13 2.65 1.36
CA ILE A 2 -20.02 3.33 2.65
C ILE A 2 -21.28 4.22 2.84
N PRO A 3 -21.97 4.17 4.00
CA PRO A 3 -23.11 5.05 4.31
C PRO A 3 -22.71 6.53 4.33
N SER A 4 -23.66 7.44 4.13
CA SER A 4 -23.41 8.89 4.21
C SER A 4 -22.86 9.34 5.57
N ALA A 5 -23.25 8.66 6.66
CA ALA A 5 -22.73 8.88 7.99
C ALA A 5 -21.29 8.34 8.21
N GLY A 6 -20.79 7.54 7.26
CA GLY A 6 -19.49 6.88 7.33
C GLY A 6 -19.47 5.58 8.13
N ILE A 7 -18.26 5.09 8.34
CA ILE A 7 -17.91 4.02 9.28
C ILE A 7 -16.91 4.55 10.31
N GLU A 8 -16.92 3.99 11.51
CA GLU A 8 -15.94 4.27 12.55
C GLU A 8 -15.05 3.05 12.75
N ILE A 9 -13.77 3.23 12.43
CA ILE A 9 -12.72 2.23 12.62
C ILE A 9 -12.19 2.37 14.03
N PHE A 10 -12.28 1.31 14.82
CA PHE A 10 -11.85 1.28 16.22
C PHE A 10 -10.63 0.39 16.47
N GLY A 11 -10.26 -0.46 15.50
CA GLY A 11 -9.10 -1.33 15.61
C GLY A 11 -8.42 -1.58 14.27
N SER A 12 -7.17 -2.00 14.32
CA SER A 12 -6.36 -2.32 13.14
C SER A 12 -5.34 -3.41 13.44
N GLN A 13 -5.13 -4.34 12.50
CA GLN A 13 -4.05 -5.31 12.50
C GLN A 13 -3.24 -5.17 11.20
N LEU A 14 -1.94 -4.88 11.35
CA LEU A 14 -1.02 -4.69 10.24
C LEU A 14 -0.35 -6.02 9.88
N HIS A 15 -0.20 -6.29 8.58
CA HIS A 15 0.30 -7.57 8.09
C HIS A 15 1.18 -7.41 6.85
N THR A 16 2.39 -8.00 6.93
CA THR A 16 3.26 -8.33 5.80
C THR A 16 3.82 -9.75 5.98
N HIS A 17 4.57 -10.24 5.00
CA HIS A 17 5.46 -11.39 5.18
C HIS A 17 6.85 -10.93 5.63
N LEU A 18 7.84 -11.82 5.52
CA LEU A 18 9.12 -11.82 6.24
C LEU A 18 10.01 -10.58 6.03
N THR A 19 9.82 -9.81 4.96
CA THR A 19 10.67 -8.66 4.64
C THR A 19 10.10 -7.34 5.11
N GLY A 20 8.85 -7.29 5.61
CA GLY A 20 8.24 -6.04 6.07
C GLY A 20 8.88 -5.50 7.35
N THR A 21 9.17 -4.20 7.36
CA THR A 21 9.87 -3.51 8.46
C THR A 21 9.08 -2.35 9.06
N LYS A 22 8.13 -1.80 8.29
CA LYS A 22 7.29 -0.67 8.71
C LYS A 22 6.03 -0.64 7.89
N ILE A 23 4.90 -0.34 8.53
CA ILE A 23 3.61 -0.21 7.87
C ILE A 23 2.88 1.00 8.46
N TYR A 24 2.21 1.77 7.60
CA TYR A 24 1.30 2.81 8.04
C TYR A 24 0.13 2.97 7.06
N THR A 25 -0.99 3.48 7.55
CA THR A 25 -2.16 3.79 6.72
C THR A 25 -2.54 5.26 6.90
N LYS A 26 -2.37 6.05 5.84
CA LYS A 26 -2.83 7.43 5.76
C LYS A 26 -4.31 7.49 5.48
N HIS A 27 -4.98 8.49 6.05
CA HIS A 27 -6.37 8.81 5.77
C HIS A 27 -6.41 10.16 5.04
N VAL A 28 -7.08 10.22 3.89
CA VAL A 28 -7.11 11.41 3.03
C VAL A 28 -8.56 11.77 2.71
N ARG A 29 -8.89 13.06 2.82
CA ARG A 29 -10.18 13.63 2.45
C ARG A 29 -9.95 14.88 1.61
N ASP A 30 -10.54 14.93 0.42
CA ASP A 30 -10.45 16.09 -0.50
C ASP A 30 -9.00 16.56 -0.76
N GLY A 31 -8.07 15.60 -0.84
CA GLY A 31 -6.63 15.85 -1.04
C GLY A 31 -5.87 16.29 0.21
N GLN A 32 -6.54 16.47 1.35
CA GLN A 32 -5.92 16.76 2.64
C GLN A 32 -5.66 15.47 3.42
N GLU A 33 -4.43 15.33 3.91
CA GLU A 33 -4.08 14.28 4.87
C GLU A 33 -4.72 14.56 6.23
N LEU A 34 -5.47 13.58 6.72
CA LEU A 34 -6.06 13.52 8.05
C LEU A 34 -5.16 12.67 8.97
N PRO A 35 -5.39 12.67 10.29
CA PRO A 35 -4.63 11.82 11.21
C PRO A 35 -4.59 10.37 10.71
N GLU A 36 -3.38 9.81 10.71
CA GLU A 36 -3.17 8.44 10.23
C GLU A 36 -4.01 7.44 11.01
N LEU A 37 -4.49 6.42 10.31
CA LEU A 37 -5.32 5.38 10.91
C LEU A 37 -4.49 4.50 11.84
N ASN A 38 -3.33 4.05 11.38
CA ASN A 38 -2.39 3.27 12.17
C ASN A 38 -0.98 3.43 11.59
N ARG A 39 0.03 3.34 12.45
CA ARG A 39 1.45 3.38 12.09
C ARG A 39 2.26 2.51 13.03
N ASP A 40 3.10 1.67 12.45
CA ASP A 40 4.16 0.98 13.17
C ASP A 40 5.48 1.13 12.40
N ASN A 41 6.39 1.94 12.96
CA ASN A 41 7.72 2.15 12.39
C ASN A 41 8.72 1.02 12.76
N HIS A 42 8.35 0.16 13.71
CA HIS A 42 9.15 -0.95 14.22
C HIS A 42 8.38 -2.27 14.08
N TYR A 43 7.62 -2.37 13.00
CA TYR A 43 6.80 -3.53 12.72
C TYR A 43 7.67 -4.79 12.67
N SER A 44 7.22 -5.84 13.35
CA SER A 44 7.83 -7.16 13.30
C SER A 44 6.82 -8.17 12.77
N THR A 45 7.23 -8.92 11.77
CA THR A 45 6.44 -9.98 11.14
C THR A 45 6.13 -11.12 12.11
N HIS A 46 6.87 -11.23 13.22
CA HIS A 46 6.64 -12.19 14.30
C HIS A 46 5.70 -11.68 15.38
N PHE A 47 5.33 -10.39 15.35
CA PHE A 47 4.46 -9.76 16.34
C PHE A 47 3.29 -9.02 15.66
N GLN A 48 2.27 -9.80 15.30
CA GLN A 48 1.11 -9.32 14.54
C GLN A 48 -0.16 -9.29 15.38
N GLU A 49 -0.26 -8.27 16.25
CA GLU A 49 -1.40 -8.09 17.15
C GLU A 49 -2.52 -7.25 16.52
N ILE A 50 -3.74 -7.44 17.03
CA ILE A 50 -4.86 -6.52 16.77
C ILE A 50 -4.75 -5.39 17.79
N ARG A 51 -4.56 -4.15 17.32
CA ARG A 51 -4.51 -2.97 18.18
C ARG A 51 -5.83 -2.23 18.15
N LEU A 52 -6.36 -1.90 19.33
CA LEU A 52 -7.37 -0.85 19.44
C LEU A 52 -6.71 0.50 19.12
N LEU A 53 -7.36 1.30 18.28
CA LEU A 53 -6.88 2.64 17.98
C LEU A 53 -7.07 3.54 19.19
N HIS A 54 -6.08 4.39 19.50
CA HIS A 54 -6.18 5.36 20.60
C HIS A 54 -7.41 6.27 20.46
N LYS A 55 -7.80 6.56 19.22
CA LYS A 55 -9.02 7.30 18.87
C LYS A 55 -9.68 6.59 17.68
N PRO A 56 -10.99 6.31 17.74
CA PRO A 56 -11.70 5.82 16.57
C PRO A 56 -11.58 6.80 15.38
N VAL A 57 -11.44 6.25 14.18
CA VAL A 57 -11.26 7.01 12.94
C VAL A 57 -12.52 6.90 12.10
N ARG A 58 -13.19 8.03 11.85
CA ARG A 58 -14.39 8.08 11.02
C ARG A 58 -14.05 8.29 9.55
N VAL A 59 -14.36 7.29 8.73
CA VAL A 59 -14.16 7.28 7.28
C VAL A 59 -15.51 7.55 6.59
N LEU A 60 -15.55 8.58 5.76
CA LEU A 60 -16.73 9.00 5.01
C LEU A 60 -16.64 8.52 3.55
N PRO A 61 -17.77 8.43 2.82
CA PRO A 61 -17.73 8.22 1.37
C PRO A 61 -16.90 9.29 0.68
N GLY A 62 -16.01 8.89 -0.23
CA GLY A 62 -15.09 9.79 -0.94
C GLY A 62 -13.71 9.92 -0.29
N ASP A 63 -13.57 9.52 0.98
CA ASP A 63 -12.26 9.42 1.60
C ASP A 63 -11.41 8.30 0.98
N ALA A 64 -10.10 8.45 1.07
CA ALA A 64 -9.13 7.43 0.67
C ALA A 64 -8.31 6.95 1.86
N LEU A 65 -8.06 5.64 1.90
CA LEU A 65 -7.10 5.01 2.81
C LEU A 65 -5.90 4.53 2.00
N ILE A 66 -4.71 5.03 2.33
CA ILE A 66 -3.48 4.70 1.62
C ILE A 66 -2.58 3.93 2.58
N THR A 67 -2.47 2.62 2.38
CA THR A 67 -1.58 1.75 3.18
C THR A 67 -0.25 1.62 2.47
N THR A 68 0.83 1.93 3.20
CA THR A 68 2.20 1.82 2.69
C THR A 68 3.00 0.88 3.59
N CYS A 69 3.65 -0.09 2.96
CA CYS A 69 4.56 -1.03 3.59
C CYS A 69 5.99 -0.78 3.10
N HIS A 70 6.94 -0.79 4.02
CA HIS A 70 8.37 -0.77 3.72
C HIS A 70 8.94 -2.17 3.92
N TYR A 71 9.83 -2.57 3.02
CA TYR A 71 10.44 -3.89 3.01
C TYR A 71 11.96 -3.79 3.02
N ASN A 72 12.62 -4.77 3.64
CA ASN A 72 14.06 -5.00 3.52
C ASN A 72 14.30 -6.34 2.82
N THR A 73 14.82 -6.29 1.59
CA THR A 73 15.14 -7.46 0.77
C THR A 73 16.65 -7.72 0.64
N GLU A 74 17.50 -7.14 1.51
CA GLU A 74 18.97 -7.33 1.46
C GLU A 74 19.38 -8.81 1.60
N ASN A 75 18.56 -9.61 2.28
CA ASN A 75 18.76 -11.04 2.45
C ASN A 75 18.09 -11.90 1.35
N ARG A 76 17.57 -11.28 0.28
CA ARG A 76 16.95 -11.97 -0.85
C ARG A 76 17.83 -11.87 -2.08
N GLN A 77 18.09 -13.00 -2.74
CA GLN A 77 18.88 -13.03 -3.98
C GLN A 77 18.06 -12.61 -5.20
N ASN A 78 16.76 -12.94 -5.20
CA ASN A 78 15.86 -12.68 -6.32
C ASN A 78 14.78 -11.67 -5.92
N ILE A 79 14.09 -11.13 -6.93
CA ILE A 79 12.93 -10.26 -6.71
C ILE A 79 11.87 -10.96 -5.85
N THR A 80 11.23 -10.18 -4.97
CA THR A 80 10.16 -10.66 -4.10
C THR A 80 8.84 -10.10 -4.63
N LEU A 81 7.89 -10.99 -4.95
CA LEU A 81 6.60 -10.62 -5.54
C LEU A 81 5.49 -10.64 -4.50
N GLY A 82 4.37 -10.00 -4.80
CA GLY A 82 3.15 -10.15 -4.01
C GLY A 82 2.53 -11.54 -4.22
N GLY A 83 2.16 -12.23 -3.13
CA GLY A 83 1.63 -13.59 -3.23
C GLY A 83 1.31 -14.24 -1.89
N PHE A 84 0.97 -15.53 -1.92
CA PHE A 84 0.53 -16.29 -0.74
C PHE A 84 1.66 -17.13 -0.13
N SER A 85 2.79 -17.31 -0.82
CA SER A 85 3.92 -18.06 -0.26
C SER A 85 4.60 -17.26 0.84
N ILE A 86 5.26 -17.96 1.77
CA ILE A 86 6.14 -17.36 2.79
C ILE A 86 7.30 -16.56 2.18
N THR A 87 7.70 -16.90 0.94
CA THR A 87 8.76 -16.21 0.20
C THR A 87 8.24 -15.00 -0.57
N ASP A 88 6.93 -14.92 -0.79
CA ASP A 88 6.28 -13.75 -1.39
C ASP A 88 6.07 -12.67 -0.32
N GLU A 89 5.45 -11.56 -0.68
CA GLU A 89 5.07 -10.48 0.22
C GLU A 89 3.59 -10.14 0.19
N MET A 90 3.16 -9.47 1.27
CA MET A 90 1.84 -8.88 1.40
C MET A 90 1.94 -7.47 2.01
N CYS A 91 0.98 -6.61 1.67
CA CYS A 91 0.77 -5.33 2.35
C CYS A 91 -0.70 -5.21 2.73
N VAL A 92 -1.04 -5.51 3.99
CA VAL A 92 -2.43 -5.56 4.43
C VAL A 92 -2.61 -4.82 5.75
N ASN A 93 -3.71 -4.08 5.85
CA ASN A 93 -4.23 -3.55 7.09
C ASN A 93 -5.67 -4.07 7.26
N TYR A 94 -5.88 -4.98 8.21
CA TYR A 94 -7.20 -5.43 8.62
C TYR A 94 -7.82 -4.40 9.54
N VAL A 95 -8.92 -3.78 9.14
CA VAL A 95 -9.60 -2.74 9.90
C VAL A 95 -10.86 -3.29 10.58
N TYR A 96 -11.05 -2.94 11.84
CA TYR A 96 -12.20 -3.32 12.65
C TYR A 96 -13.08 -2.10 12.84
N TYR A 97 -14.35 -2.16 12.39
CA TYR A 97 -15.20 -0.98 12.28
C TYR A 97 -16.68 -1.27 12.51
N TYR A 98 -17.47 -0.21 12.70
CA TYR A 98 -18.94 -0.22 12.68
C TYR A 98 -19.49 1.01 11.95
N PRO A 99 -20.75 1.01 11.48
CA PRO A 99 -21.61 -0.16 11.31
C PRO A 99 -21.04 -1.11 10.26
N LYS A 100 -21.45 -2.38 10.31
CA LYS A 100 -21.10 -3.35 9.26
C LYS A 100 -21.58 -2.85 7.91
N ILE A 101 -20.70 -2.91 6.90
CA ILE A 101 -21.03 -2.65 5.50
C ILE A 101 -20.67 -3.87 4.67
N GLU A 102 -21.11 -3.89 3.42
CA GLU A 102 -20.80 -5.02 2.52
C GLU A 102 -19.38 -5.01 1.97
N LEU A 103 -18.62 -3.91 2.10
CA LEU A 103 -17.25 -3.80 1.62
C LEU A 103 -16.30 -4.57 2.54
N GLU A 104 -15.62 -5.56 1.99
CA GLU A 104 -14.66 -6.40 2.73
C GLU A 104 -13.24 -6.27 2.19
N VAL A 105 -13.08 -6.28 0.87
CA VAL A 105 -11.78 -6.09 0.22
C VAL A 105 -11.76 -4.73 -0.45
N CYS A 106 -10.87 -3.85 0.03
CA CYS A 106 -10.51 -2.60 -0.61
C CYS A 106 -8.99 -2.62 -0.83
N LYS A 107 -8.57 -3.03 -2.03
CA LYS A 107 -7.15 -3.20 -2.40
C LYS A 107 -6.88 -2.55 -3.75
N SER A 108 -5.61 -2.36 -4.05
CA SER A 108 -5.17 -1.90 -5.36
C SER A 108 -3.85 -2.53 -5.78
N SER A 109 -3.58 -2.48 -7.08
CA SER A 109 -2.27 -2.75 -7.69
C SER A 109 -2.01 -1.73 -8.79
N ILE A 110 -0.81 -1.71 -9.35
CA ILE A 110 -0.56 -1.04 -10.64
C ILE A 110 -1.53 -1.59 -11.70
N SER A 111 -2.00 -0.75 -12.61
CA SER A 111 -2.86 -1.19 -13.71
C SER A 111 -2.09 -2.07 -14.70
N ASP A 112 -2.80 -3.02 -15.30
CA ASP A 112 -2.22 -3.95 -16.27
C ASP A 112 -1.59 -3.22 -17.45
N GLN A 113 -2.21 -2.14 -17.93
CA GLN A 113 -1.71 -1.37 -19.06
C GLN A 113 -0.38 -0.68 -18.73
N ASN A 114 -0.29 -0.04 -17.57
CA ASN A 114 0.94 0.63 -17.15
C ASN A 114 2.07 -0.39 -16.95
N LEU A 115 1.76 -1.52 -16.32
CA LEU A 115 2.76 -2.57 -16.06
C LEU A 115 3.25 -3.22 -17.36
N LYS A 116 2.35 -3.56 -18.30
CA LYS A 116 2.74 -4.06 -19.63
C LYS A 116 3.59 -3.07 -20.40
N SER A 117 3.26 -1.77 -20.32
CA SER A 117 4.05 -0.72 -20.97
C SER A 117 5.46 -0.62 -20.40
N TYR A 118 5.62 -0.76 -19.08
CA TYR A 118 6.93 -0.80 -18.44
C TYR A 118 7.76 -2.01 -18.89
N PHE A 119 7.19 -3.20 -18.92
CA PHE A 119 7.90 -4.39 -19.39
C PHE A 119 8.24 -4.34 -20.88
N LYS A 120 7.38 -3.73 -21.70
CA LYS A 120 7.68 -3.43 -23.10
C LYS A 120 8.86 -2.46 -23.21
N PHE A 121 8.90 -1.42 -22.38
CA PHE A 121 10.02 -0.48 -22.33
C PHE A 121 11.34 -1.18 -22.00
N LEU A 122 11.37 -2.02 -20.96
CA LEU A 122 12.57 -2.79 -20.59
C LEU A 122 13.04 -3.71 -21.73
N ASN A 123 12.10 -4.29 -22.48
CA ASN A 123 12.42 -5.16 -23.61
C ASN A 123 13.00 -4.39 -24.80
N GLU A 124 12.30 -3.35 -25.27
CA GLU A 124 12.65 -2.65 -26.52
C GLU A 124 13.86 -1.73 -26.34
N TRP A 125 13.97 -1.06 -25.20
CA TRP A 125 14.97 -0.02 -24.96
C TRP A 125 16.18 -0.52 -24.18
N GLU A 126 15.98 -1.45 -23.25
CA GLU A 126 17.05 -1.99 -22.40
C GLU A 126 17.44 -3.43 -22.74
N ARG A 127 16.82 -4.03 -23.78
CA ARG A 127 17.09 -5.40 -24.25
C ARG A 127 16.94 -6.46 -23.15
N GLN A 128 16.07 -6.23 -22.16
CA GLN A 128 15.75 -7.21 -21.14
C GLN A 128 14.81 -8.29 -21.70
N ARG A 129 14.80 -9.47 -21.08
CA ARG A 129 14.02 -10.64 -21.54
C ARG A 129 12.56 -10.62 -21.08
N THR A 130 11.96 -9.43 -21.06
CA THR A 130 10.55 -9.22 -20.71
C THR A 130 9.67 -9.23 -21.97
N SER A 131 8.38 -9.52 -21.82
CA SER A 131 7.40 -9.45 -22.90
C SER A 131 5.98 -9.21 -22.35
N PRO A 132 5.16 -8.36 -22.98
CA PRO A 132 3.77 -8.14 -22.57
C PRO A 132 2.88 -9.40 -22.58
N GLU A 133 3.30 -10.44 -23.31
CA GLU A 133 2.61 -11.71 -23.46
C GLU A 133 3.00 -12.74 -22.38
N GLN A 134 4.13 -12.52 -21.67
CA GLN A 134 4.54 -13.38 -20.57
C GLN A 134 3.74 -13.12 -19.29
N ALA A 135 3.71 -14.12 -18.41
CA ALA A 135 3.16 -13.95 -17.07
C ALA A 135 3.91 -12.84 -16.31
N VAL A 136 3.18 -12.07 -15.52
CA VAL A 136 3.73 -10.94 -14.73
C VAL A 136 4.89 -11.39 -13.85
N SER A 137 4.78 -12.56 -13.21
CA SER A 137 5.85 -13.11 -12.38
C SER A 137 7.12 -13.38 -13.18
N VAL A 138 7.02 -13.93 -14.39
CA VAL A 138 8.17 -14.17 -15.27
C VAL A 138 8.82 -12.85 -15.63
N ASN A 139 8.03 -11.85 -16.05
CA ASN A 139 8.54 -10.51 -16.39
C ASN A 139 9.29 -9.81 -15.27
N TYR A 140 8.94 -10.04 -14.00
CA TYR A 140 9.70 -9.49 -12.89
C TYR A 140 11.00 -10.27 -12.61
N ASN A 141 11.06 -11.56 -12.93
CA ASN A 141 12.23 -12.41 -12.66
C ASN A 141 13.31 -12.35 -13.75
N GLU A 142 12.95 -11.96 -14.98
CA GLU A 142 13.87 -11.94 -16.13
C GLU A 142 14.90 -10.78 -16.15
N PRO A 143 14.57 -9.54 -15.75
CA PRO A 143 15.52 -8.43 -15.79
C PRO A 143 16.69 -8.60 -14.83
N GLU A 144 17.86 -8.12 -15.24
CA GLU A 144 18.96 -7.88 -14.30
C GLU A 144 18.64 -6.62 -13.48
N TRP A 145 18.29 -6.77 -12.20
CA TRP A 145 17.93 -5.64 -11.36
C TRP A 145 19.15 -4.82 -10.96
N THR A 146 19.16 -3.56 -11.40
CA THR A 146 20.17 -2.56 -11.02
C THR A 146 19.52 -1.45 -10.17
N PRO A 147 20.30 -0.69 -9.38
CA PRO A 147 19.76 0.44 -8.62
C PRO A 147 18.93 1.41 -9.47
N MET A 148 19.36 1.67 -10.71
CA MET A 148 18.64 2.54 -11.64
C MET A 148 17.29 1.93 -12.05
N ARG A 149 17.24 0.65 -12.45
CA ARG A 149 15.98 0.00 -12.82
C ARG A 149 14.99 -0.05 -11.67
N SER A 150 15.47 -0.31 -10.46
CA SER A 150 14.63 -0.32 -9.25
C SER A 150 14.06 1.08 -8.97
N GLN A 151 14.83 2.14 -9.17
CA GLN A 151 14.35 3.53 -9.04
C GLN A 151 13.32 3.88 -10.12
N VAL A 152 13.53 3.45 -11.37
CA VAL A 152 12.55 3.66 -12.44
C VAL A 152 11.26 2.90 -12.15
N LEU A 153 11.34 1.63 -11.70
CA LEU A 153 10.15 0.87 -11.30
C LEU A 153 9.39 1.56 -10.17
N HIS A 154 10.11 2.11 -9.18
CA HIS A 154 9.49 2.88 -8.10
C HIS A 154 8.72 4.10 -8.65
N GLN A 155 9.32 4.87 -9.56
CA GLN A 155 8.63 6.00 -10.20
C GLN A 155 7.41 5.55 -11.01
N VAL A 156 7.49 4.39 -11.69
CA VAL A 156 6.34 3.80 -12.39
C VAL A 156 5.20 3.54 -11.40
N TYR A 157 5.46 2.98 -10.22
CA TYR A 157 4.40 2.78 -9.22
C TYR A 157 3.81 4.08 -8.68
N GLU A 158 4.61 5.13 -8.50
CA GLU A 158 4.11 6.43 -8.00
C GLU A 158 3.24 7.17 -9.02
N GLN A 159 3.56 7.03 -10.32
CA GLN A 159 2.92 7.81 -11.39
C GLN A 159 1.82 7.06 -12.14
N SER A 160 1.76 5.73 -12.01
CA SER A 160 0.80 4.91 -12.75
C SER A 160 -0.62 4.97 -12.20
N THR A 161 -1.55 4.57 -13.05
CA THR A 161 -2.93 4.30 -12.63
C THR A 161 -3.03 2.96 -11.90
N LEU A 162 -4.14 2.78 -11.19
CA LEU A 162 -4.40 1.64 -10.32
C LEU A 162 -5.48 0.72 -10.91
N SER A 163 -5.29 -0.59 -10.73
CA SER A 163 -6.37 -1.57 -10.72
C SER A 163 -6.95 -1.64 -9.30
N MET A 164 -8.24 -1.39 -9.13
CA MET A 164 -8.90 -1.30 -7.82
C MET A 164 -9.77 -2.52 -7.51
N GLN A 165 -9.45 -3.30 -6.49
CA GLN A 165 -10.28 -4.40 -6.05
C GLN A 165 -11.21 -3.93 -4.92
N CYS A 166 -12.47 -3.72 -5.27
CA CYS A 166 -13.54 -3.33 -4.36
C CYS A 166 -14.54 -4.49 -4.32
N ASN A 167 -14.40 -5.40 -3.35
CA ASN A 167 -15.20 -6.62 -3.28
C ASN A 167 -16.11 -6.63 -2.05
N ARG A 168 -17.28 -7.21 -2.26
CA ARG A 168 -18.29 -7.48 -1.24
C ARG A 168 -17.87 -8.66 -0.37
N SER A 169 -18.53 -8.82 0.77
CA SER A 169 -18.43 -10.03 1.60
C SER A 169 -18.88 -11.33 0.91
N THR A 170 -19.58 -11.25 -0.23
CA THR A 170 -19.89 -12.40 -1.07
C THR A 170 -18.70 -12.87 -1.91
N GLY A 171 -17.61 -12.10 -1.95
CA GLY A 171 -16.47 -12.29 -2.86
C GLY A 171 -16.65 -11.60 -4.22
N GLU A 172 -17.85 -11.13 -4.54
CA GLU A 172 -18.13 -10.45 -5.81
C GLU A 172 -17.66 -8.99 -5.80
N ARG A 173 -17.21 -8.48 -6.95
CA ARG A 173 -16.81 -7.07 -7.09
C ARG A 173 -18.05 -6.17 -7.07
N PHE A 174 -17.93 -4.96 -6.52
CA PHE A 174 -18.94 -3.93 -6.73
C PHE A 174 -19.05 -3.59 -8.24
N PRO A 175 -20.24 -3.28 -8.76
CA PRO A 175 -20.40 -2.92 -10.17
C PRO A 175 -19.64 -1.63 -10.49
N GLY A 176 -19.01 -1.58 -11.67
CA GLY A 176 -18.25 -0.44 -12.16
C GLY A 176 -16.98 -0.84 -12.88
N ASP A 177 -16.39 0.12 -13.58
CA ASP A 177 -15.02 0.00 -14.11
C ASP A 177 -14.02 0.44 -13.05
N TRP A 178 -13.12 -0.47 -12.74
CA TRP A 178 -12.16 -0.38 -11.66
C TRP A 178 -10.72 -0.52 -12.15
N GLU A 179 -10.51 -0.58 -13.46
CA GLU A 179 -9.18 -0.48 -14.05
C GLU A 179 -8.81 0.98 -14.35
N ASN A 180 -7.50 1.22 -14.46
CA ASN A 180 -6.92 2.51 -14.81
C ASN A 180 -7.43 3.70 -13.97
N ARG A 181 -7.72 3.45 -12.69
CA ARG A 181 -8.18 4.48 -11.75
C ARG A 181 -7.01 5.41 -11.38
N PRO A 182 -7.21 6.73 -11.30
CA PRO A 182 -6.14 7.63 -10.87
C PRO A 182 -5.73 7.32 -9.42
N SER A 183 -4.44 7.43 -9.13
CA SER A 183 -3.95 7.36 -7.75
C SER A 183 -4.46 8.57 -6.94
N THR A 184 -4.73 8.35 -5.65
CA THR A 184 -5.12 9.43 -4.75
C THR A 184 -3.94 10.37 -4.53
N LYS A 185 -4.11 11.64 -4.87
CA LYS A 185 -3.10 12.68 -4.61
C LYS A 185 -3.26 13.22 -3.20
N VAL A 186 -2.18 13.24 -2.43
CA VAL A 186 -2.08 13.95 -1.15
C VAL A 186 -1.51 15.34 -1.43
N LEU A 187 -2.38 16.34 -1.51
CA LEU A 187 -2.02 17.72 -1.83
C LEU A 187 -1.50 18.47 -0.60
N TYR A 188 -2.10 18.19 0.56
CA TYR A 188 -1.75 18.83 1.83
C TYR A 188 -1.38 17.74 2.83
N THR A 189 -0.09 17.60 3.12
CA THR A 189 0.41 16.62 4.08
C THR A 189 0.28 17.12 5.51
N LEU A 190 0.14 16.19 6.45
CA LEU A 190 0.19 16.56 7.87
C LEU A 190 1.62 16.97 8.25
N PRO A 191 1.79 18.06 9.03
CA PRO A 191 3.10 18.41 9.54
C PRO A 191 3.61 17.30 10.47
N PRO A 192 4.94 17.09 10.53
CA PRO A 192 5.51 16.14 11.48
C PRO A 192 5.14 16.54 12.91
N PRO A 193 5.01 15.57 13.84
CA PRO A 193 4.77 15.86 15.24
C PRO A 193 5.81 16.84 15.78
N ALA A 194 5.36 17.82 16.58
CA ALA A 194 6.27 18.76 17.21
C ALA A 194 7.32 18.01 18.04
N ARG A 195 8.60 18.26 17.77
CA ARG A 195 9.70 17.69 18.58
C ARG A 195 9.70 18.39 19.93
N SER A 196 9.27 17.69 20.99
CA SER A 196 9.49 18.15 22.37
C SER A 196 10.93 17.85 22.76
N CYS A 197 11.86 18.69 22.31
CA CYS A 197 13.21 18.69 22.86
C CYS A 197 13.17 19.54 24.14
N SER A 198 12.92 18.92 25.29
CA SER A 198 13.24 19.54 26.57
C SER A 198 14.77 19.69 26.61
N GLY A 199 15.25 20.93 26.49
CA GLY A 199 16.66 21.24 26.64
C GLY A 199 17.14 20.71 27.99
N VAL A 200 17.98 19.68 27.97
CA VAL A 200 18.76 19.28 29.14
C VAL A 200 19.61 20.51 29.49
N PRO A 201 19.43 21.15 30.65
CA PRO A 201 20.31 22.23 31.05
C PRO A 201 21.74 21.67 31.11
N PRO A 202 22.76 22.42 30.66
CA PRO A 202 24.14 21.96 30.82
C PRO A 202 24.39 21.70 32.30
N SER A 203 24.85 20.49 32.62
CA SER A 203 25.33 20.15 33.95
C SER A 203 26.48 21.08 34.30
N LEU A 204 26.34 21.79 35.43
CA LEU A 204 27.42 22.50 36.11
C LEU A 204 28.40 21.49 36.74
#